data_AF-A0A2D7IT83-F1
#
_entry.id   AF-A0A2D7IT83-F1
#
_cell.length_a   1.000
_cell.length_b   1.000
_cell.length_c   1.000
_cell.angle_alpha   90.00
_cell.angle_beta   90.00
_cell.angle_gamma   90.00
#
_symmetry.space_group_name_H-M   'P 1'
#
loop_
_entity.id
_entity.type
_entity.pdbx_description
1 polymer ?
#
loop_
_entity_poly.entity_id
_entity_poly.type
_entity_poly.pdbx_seq_one_letter_code
_entity_poly.pdbx_strand_id
1 'polypeptide(L)' 'MTVIERVAELLEKVRPDTLCDDCIATKLKITPRQHANHKTRELAKSPHFQRIKAECSSCGSLKLVSSRK' A
#
# COMPACT_ATOMS: atom_id res chain seq x y z
N MET A 1 0.89 17.81 -1.22
CA MET A 1 1.01 16.35 -1.33
C MET A 1 0.03 15.69 -0.37
N THR A 2 -0.92 14.93 -0.90
CA THR A 2 -1.97 14.22 -0.14
C THR A 2 -1.46 12.87 0.38
N VAL A 3 -2.15 12.27 1.35
CA VAL A 3 -1.79 10.93 1.84
C VAL A 3 -1.91 9.87 0.74
N ILE A 4 -2.86 10.01 -0.20
CA ILE A 4 -3.04 9.06 -1.30
C ILE A 4 -1.87 9.14 -2.30
N GLU A 5 -1.37 10.34 -2.61
CA GLU A 5 -0.17 10.54 -3.44
C GLU A 5 1.06 9.90 -2.77
N ARG A 6 1.24 10.08 -1.46
CA ARG A 6 2.37 9.47 -0.72
C ARG A 6 2.34 7.93 -0.78
N VAL A 7 1.15 7.33 -0.72
CA VAL A 7 0.97 5.88 -0.86
C VAL A 7 1.29 5.44 -2.28
N ALA A 8 0.81 6.17 -3.29
CA ALA A 8 1.11 5.89 -4.69
C ALA A 8 2.62 5.92 -4.97
N GLU A 9 3.30 7.00 -4.57
CA GLU A 9 4.76 7.14 -4.72
C GLU A 9 5.53 6.03 -4.01
N LEU A 10 5.09 5.61 -2.81
CA LEU A 10 5.72 4.49 -2.12
C LEU A 10 5.59 3.20 -2.93
N LEU A 11 4.40 2.90 -3.44
CA LEU A 11 4.15 1.69 -4.23
C LEU A 11 4.86 1.71 -5.60
N GLU A 12 5.09 2.90 -6.17
CA GLU A 12 5.92 3.05 -7.37
C GLU A 12 7.40 2.82 -7.07
N LYS A 13 7.91 3.34 -5.95
CA LYS A 13 9.32 3.18 -5.55
C LYS A 13 9.71 1.75 -5.20
N VAL A 14 8.76 0.94 -4.72
CA VAL A 14 9.04 -0.46 -4.34
C VAL A 14 8.75 -1.45 -5.45
N ARG A 15 8.31 -1.02 -6.64
CA ARG A 15 8.03 -1.96 -7.74
C ARG A 15 9.27 -2.83 -8.05
N PRO A 16 9.13 -4.16 -8.21
CA PRO A 16 7.91 -4.96 -8.34
C PRO A 16 7.28 -5.47 -7.03
N ASP A 17 7.74 -5.01 -5.86
CA ASP A 17 7.28 -5.49 -4.56
C ASP A 17 5.84 -5.11 -4.22
N THR A 18 5.29 -5.85 -3.25
CA THR A 18 3.96 -5.61 -2.70
C THR A 18 4.03 -5.33 -1.21
N LEU A 19 3.18 -4.43 -0.71
CA LEU A 19 3.18 -4.03 0.70
C LEU A 19 1.79 -4.08 1.32
N CYS A 20 1.70 -4.57 2.55
CA CYS A 20 0.46 -4.52 3.33
C CYS A 20 0.20 -3.13 3.92
N ASP A 21 -1.04 -2.90 4.36
CA ASP A 21 -1.47 -1.64 4.98
C ASP A 21 -0.64 -1.26 6.20
N ASP A 22 -0.28 -2.22 7.05
CA ASP A 22 0.49 -1.95 8.28
C ASP A 22 1.90 -1.45 7.95
N CYS A 23 2.55 -2.06 6.97
CA CYS A 23 3.87 -1.65 6.50
C CYS A 23 3.81 -0.29 5.81
N ILE A 24 2.77 -0.04 5.00
CA ILE A 24 2.55 1.27 4.38
C ILE A 24 2.33 2.34 5.45
N ALA A 25 1.46 2.07 6.44
CA ALA A 25 1.20 2.99 7.55
C ALA A 25 2.48 3.29 8.34
N THR A 26 3.30 2.27 8.60
CA THR A 26 4.57 2.41 9.31
C THR A 26 5.58 3.22 8.51
N LYS A 27 5.81 2.88 7.23
CA LYS A 27 6.77 3.57 6.37
C LYS A 27 6.40 5.03 6.12
N LEU A 28 5.11 5.33 5.99
CA LEU A 28 4.63 6.69 5.74
C LEU A 28 4.31 7.47 7.03
N LYS A 29 4.50 6.85 8.21
CA LYS A 29 4.12 7.40 9.52
C LYS A 29 2.65 7.88 9.54
N ILE A 30 1.75 7.10 8.95
CA ILE A 30 0.31 7.38 8.91
C ILE A 30 -0.34 6.83 10.19
N THR A 31 -0.98 7.72 10.94
CA THR A 31 -1.77 7.38 12.14
C THR A 31 -3.14 8.06 12.08
N PRO A 32 -4.24 7.35 12.40
CA PRO A 32 -4.32 5.92 12.71
C PRO A 32 -4.21 5.03 11.47
N ARG A 33 -3.82 3.75 11.64
CA ARG A 33 -3.61 2.76 10.55
C ARG A 33 -4.79 2.64 9.58
N GLN A 34 -6.01 2.91 10.06
CA GLN A 34 -7.23 2.94 9.25
C GLN A 34 -7.15 3.92 8.06
N HIS A 35 -6.39 5.01 8.19
CA HIS A 35 -6.17 5.94 7.07
C HIS A 35 -5.40 5.26 5.94
N ALA A 36 -4.41 4.41 6.23
CA ALA A 36 -3.69 3.67 5.20
C ALA A 36 -4.62 2.67 4.48
N ASN A 37 -5.48 1.95 5.22
CA ASN A 37 -6.46 1.04 4.61
C ASN A 37 -7.44 1.78 3.68
N HIS A 38 -8.00 2.90 4.13
CA HIS A 38 -8.90 3.71 3.30
C HIS A 38 -8.19 4.20 2.03
N LYS A 39 -6.97 4.75 2.14
CA LYS A 39 -6.27 5.31 0.98
C LYS A 39 -5.84 4.23 -0.02
N THR A 40 -5.37 3.09 0.46
CA THR A 40 -4.95 2.01 -0.42
C THR A 40 -6.15 1.29 -1.08
N ARG A 41 -7.33 1.27 -0.44
CA ARG A 41 -8.60 0.84 -1.09
C ARG A 41 -9.04 1.81 -2.19
N GLU A 42 -8.99 3.11 -1.94
CA GLU A 42 -9.26 4.12 -2.97
C GLU A 42 -8.27 4.01 -4.13
N LEU A 43 -6.98 3.82 -3.83
CA LEU A 43 -5.95 3.67 -4.85
C LEU A 43 -6.18 2.46 -5.76
N ALA A 44 -6.66 1.34 -5.19
CA ALA A 44 -6.97 0.13 -5.94
C ALA A 44 -8.18 0.27 -6.89
N LYS A 45 -8.97 1.35 -6.79
CA LYS A 45 -10.01 1.68 -7.80
C LYS A 45 -9.39 2.22 -9.10
N SER A 46 -8.15 2.72 -9.04
CA SER A 46 -7.41 3.14 -10.23
C SER A 46 -6.88 1.93 -11.00
N PRO A 47 -6.88 1.94 -12.35
CA PRO A 47 -6.41 0.82 -13.15
C PRO A 47 -4.93 0.47 -12.91
N HIS A 48 -4.15 1.41 -12.37
CA HIS A 48 -2.71 1.33 -12.15
C HIS A 48 -2.28 0.59 -10.89
N PHE A 49 -3.18 0.44 -9.92
CA PHE A 49 -2.87 -0.19 -8.66
C PHE A 49 -3.75 -1.41 -8.49
N GLN A 50 -3.24 -2.38 -7.74
CA GLN A 50 -4.00 -3.56 -7.40
C GLN A 50 -3.87 -3.88 -5.93
N ARG A 51 -4.85 -4.64 -5.46
CA ARG A 51 -4.92 -5.11 -4.10
C ARG A 51 -5.25 -6.59 -4.12
N ILE A 52 -4.30 -7.42 -3.72
CA ILE A 52 -4.38 -8.88 -3.83
C ILE A 52 -4.01 -9.52 -2.50
N LYS A 53 -4.37 -10.79 -2.31
CA LYS A 53 -3.80 -11.61 -1.23
C LYS A 53 -2.47 -12.17 -1.71
N ALA A 54 -1.38 -11.72 -1.12
CA ALA A 54 -0.03 -12.21 -1.39
C ALA A 54 0.86 -11.97 -0.17
N GLU A 55 2.12 -12.36 -0.27
CA GLU A 55 3.12 -12.12 0.76
C GLU A 55 3.59 -10.66 0.72
N CYS A 56 3.63 -10.00 1.87
CA CYS A 56 4.17 -8.64 1.98
C CYS A 56 5.70 -8.67 1.93
N SER A 57 6.31 -8.03 0.92
CA SER A 57 7.77 -7.99 0.76
C SER A 57 8.52 -7.35 1.94
N SER A 58 7.82 -6.61 2.82
CA SER A 58 8.43 -5.97 3.98
C SER A 58 8.29 -6.75 5.29
N CYS A 59 7.29 -7.61 5.45
CA CYS A 59 7.09 -8.33 6.72
C CYS A 59 6.90 -9.84 6.57
N GLY A 60 6.90 -10.37 5.33
CA GLY A 60 6.80 -11.79 5.02
C GLY A 60 5.44 -12.43 5.31
N SER A 61 4.45 -11.68 5.80
CA SER A 61 3.15 -12.26 6.14
C SER A 61 2.22 -12.29 4.92
N LEU A 62 1.49 -13.39 4.75
CA LEU A 62 0.41 -13.53 3.77
C LEU A 62 -0.82 -12.72 4.20
N LYS A 63 -1.12 -11.65 3.46
CA LYS A 63 -2.27 -10.77 3.75
C LYS A 63 -2.70 -9.95 2.52
N LEU A 64 -3.66 -9.07 2.72
CA LEU A 64 -4.02 -8.06 1.71
C LEU A 64 -2.86 -7.08 1.55
N VAL A 65 -2.27 -7.08 0.36
CA VAL A 65 -1.17 -6.22 -0.04
C VAL A 65 -1.62 -5.33 -1.21
N SER A 66 -1.01 -4.16 -1.30
CA SER A 66 -1.17 -3.23 -2.41
C SER A 66 0.13 -3.17 -3.21
N SER A 67 0.01 -3.09 -4.53
CA SER A 67 1.15 -2.96 -5.44
C SER A 67 0.77 -2.16 -6.68
N ARG A 68 1.80 -1.68 -7.39
CA ARG A 68 1.64 -1.16 -8.75
C ARG A 68 1.42 -2.35 -9.70
N LYS A 69 0.46 -2.25 -10.62
CA LYS A 69 0.34 -3.15 -11.79
C LYS A 69 1.44 -2.85 -12.80
#